data_AF-A0A3C0M8H6-F1
#
_entry.id   AF-A0A3C0M8H6-F1
#
_cell.length_a   1.000
_cell.length_b   1.000
_cell.length_c   1.000
_cell.angle_alpha   90.00
_cell.angle_beta   90.00
_cell.angle_gamma   90.00
#
_symmetry.space_group_name_H-M   'P 1'
#
loop_
_entity.id
_entity.type
_entity.pdbx_description
1 polymer ?
#
loop_
_entity_poly.entity_id
_entity_poly.type
_entity_poly.pdbx_seq_one_letter_code
_entity_poly.pdbx_strand_id
1 'polypeptide(L)'
;HNVGGLPERMNLKLVEPLRELFKDEVRLLGRELGLPERFVGRHPFPGPGLAIRIPGEITEEKLAILRQADLIYLDEIRAAGLYDAIWQAFAVLLPVRTVGVMGDGRTYDHVCALRAVTSVDGMTADSYPFEHAFLARVATRIINEVKGINRVVYDVTSKPPGTIEWE
;
A
#
# COMPACT_ATOMS: atom_id res chain seq x y z
N HIS A 1 -16.84 3.14 12.26
CA HIS A 1 -15.69 4.07 12.32
C HIS A 1 -16.08 5.28 13.16
N ASN A 2 -15.54 5.43 14.36
CA ASN A 2 -15.73 6.66 15.15
C ASN A 2 -14.77 7.72 14.62
N VAL A 3 -15.30 8.86 14.21
CA VAL A 3 -14.56 9.97 13.61
C VAL A 3 -13.67 10.62 14.68
N GLY A 4 -12.42 10.13 14.81
CA GLY A 4 -11.41 10.79 15.61
C GLY A 4 -11.00 12.10 14.94
N GLY A 5 -11.10 13.22 15.65
CA GLY A 5 -10.58 14.52 15.19
C GLY A 5 -11.60 15.64 15.00
N LEU A 6 -12.88 15.46 15.37
CA LEU A 6 -13.83 16.58 15.37
C LEU A 6 -13.65 17.44 16.64
N PRO A 7 -13.75 18.78 16.54
CA PRO A 7 -13.78 19.66 17.72
C PRO A 7 -14.90 19.27 18.69
N GLU A 8 -14.70 19.46 20.00
CA GLU A 8 -15.71 19.17 21.05
C GLU A 8 -17.07 19.84 20.78
N ARG A 9 -17.08 20.97 20.04
CA ARG A 9 -18.29 21.62 19.55
C ARG A 9 -18.20 21.83 18.05
N MET A 10 -19.07 21.13 17.34
CA MET A 10 -19.37 21.37 15.93
C MET A 10 -20.79 21.88 15.79
N ASN A 11 -20.95 23.08 15.22
CA ASN A 11 -22.25 23.63 14.83
C ASN A 11 -22.73 23.08 13.47
N LEU A 12 -22.39 21.84 13.15
CA LEU A 12 -22.72 21.19 11.88
C LEU A 12 -23.49 19.89 12.16
N LYS A 13 -24.53 19.62 11.38
CA LYS A 13 -25.25 18.34 11.42
C LYS A 13 -24.47 17.30 10.61
N LEU A 14 -24.18 16.16 11.22
CA LEU A 14 -23.56 15.01 10.53
C LEU A 14 -24.64 14.26 9.72
N VAL A 15 -24.40 14.07 8.43
CA VAL A 15 -25.25 13.25 7.54
C VAL A 15 -24.38 12.14 6.95
N GLU A 16 -24.74 10.88 7.20
CA GLU A 16 -23.99 9.69 6.79
C GLU A 16 -24.83 8.87 5.79
N PRO A 17 -24.93 9.28 4.52
CA PRO A 17 -25.88 8.69 3.56
C PRO A 17 -25.60 7.22 3.21
N LEU A 18 -24.40 6.72 3.55
CA LEU A 18 -23.95 5.36 3.26
C LEU A 18 -23.91 4.47 4.51
N ARG A 19 -24.47 4.93 5.64
CA ARG A 19 -24.34 4.25 6.95
C ARG A 19 -24.93 2.83 6.96
N GLU A 20 -25.97 2.60 6.18
CA GLU A 20 -26.69 1.32 6.12
C GLU A 20 -26.16 0.37 5.04
N LEU A 21 -25.14 0.78 4.27
CA LEU A 21 -24.60 0.00 3.16
C LEU A 21 -23.26 -0.68 3.53
N PHE A 22 -23.12 -1.94 3.12
CA PHE A 22 -21.85 -2.67 3.12
C PHE A 22 -20.93 -2.25 1.97
N LYS A 23 -19.67 -2.68 2.01
CA LYS A 23 -18.63 -2.20 1.07
C LYS A 23 -18.90 -2.59 -0.38
N ASP A 24 -19.41 -3.79 -0.59
CA ASP A 24 -19.89 -4.31 -1.87
C ASP A 24 -21.11 -3.54 -2.39
N GLU A 25 -22.06 -3.21 -1.51
CA GLU A 25 -23.23 -2.38 -1.86
C GLU A 25 -22.83 -0.95 -2.24
N VAL A 26 -21.88 -0.35 -1.52
CA VAL A 26 -21.31 0.97 -1.87
C VAL A 26 -20.63 0.93 -3.23
N ARG A 27 -19.97 -0.19 -3.59
CA ARG A 27 -19.36 -0.35 -4.91
C ARG A 27 -20.41 -0.45 -6.02
N LEU A 28 -21.47 -1.24 -5.80
CA LEU A 28 -22.59 -1.33 -6.75
C LEU A 28 -23.25 0.03 -6.97
N LEU A 29 -23.55 0.75 -5.88
CA LEU A 29 -24.08 2.11 -5.96
C LEU A 29 -23.16 3.04 -6.76
N GLY A 30 -21.84 2.96 -6.54
CA GLY A 30 -20.87 3.73 -7.30
C GLY A 30 -20.94 3.48 -8.81
N ARG A 31 -21.15 2.23 -9.24
CA ARG A 31 -21.31 1.88 -10.66
C ARG A 31 -22.61 2.41 -11.24
N GLU A 32 -23.71 2.29 -10.51
CA GLU A 32 -25.01 2.85 -10.92
C GLU A 32 -24.97 4.38 -11.06
N LEU A 33 -24.17 5.06 -10.24
CA LEU A 33 -23.92 6.50 -10.34
C LEU A 33 -22.95 6.88 -11.46
N GLY A 34 -22.44 5.92 -12.24
CA GLY A 34 -21.54 6.16 -13.36
C GLY A 34 -20.08 6.44 -12.95
N LEU A 35 -19.67 6.06 -11.74
CA LEU A 35 -18.25 6.19 -11.35
C LEU A 35 -17.38 5.23 -12.17
N PRO A 36 -16.20 5.66 -12.65
CA PRO A 36 -15.28 4.78 -13.35
C PRO A 36 -14.86 3.58 -12.51
N GLU A 37 -14.79 2.39 -13.11
CA GLU A 37 -14.47 1.14 -12.39
C GLU A 37 -13.16 1.21 -11.60
N ARG A 38 -12.15 1.89 -12.15
CA ARG A 38 -10.86 2.13 -11.49
C ARG A 38 -10.97 2.84 -10.12
N PHE A 39 -12.04 3.62 -9.90
CA PHE A 39 -12.28 4.28 -8.61
C PHE A 39 -13.06 3.38 -7.66
N VAL A 40 -14.04 2.64 -8.19
CA VAL A 40 -14.88 1.72 -7.42
C VAL A 40 -14.06 0.53 -6.89
N GLY A 41 -13.18 -0.03 -7.74
CA GLY A 41 -12.31 -1.16 -7.42
C GLY A 41 -11.01 -0.79 -6.72
N ARG A 42 -10.75 0.49 -6.44
CA ARG A 42 -9.47 0.92 -5.84
C ARG A 42 -9.27 0.25 -4.47
N HIS A 43 -8.06 -0.25 -4.23
CA HIS A 43 -7.63 -0.70 -2.91
C HIS A 43 -7.88 0.39 -1.85
N PRO A 44 -8.20 0.01 -0.61
CA PRO A 44 -8.28 0.96 0.49
C PRO A 44 -6.95 1.70 0.64
N PHE A 45 -7.04 2.99 0.97
CA PHE A 45 -5.88 3.84 1.24
C PHE A 45 -6.08 4.52 2.60
N PRO A 46 -5.11 4.44 3.52
CA PRO A 46 -5.26 4.92 4.89
C PRO A 46 -5.37 6.45 4.94
N GLY A 47 -6.08 6.98 5.94
CA GLY A 47 -6.25 8.44 6.14
C GLY A 47 -4.92 9.21 6.25
N PRO A 48 -3.96 8.76 7.08
CA PRO A 48 -2.60 9.33 7.12
C PRO A 48 -1.77 9.12 5.85
N GLY A 49 -2.25 8.30 4.91
CA GLY A 49 -1.62 8.03 3.63
C GLY A 49 -0.23 7.39 3.74
N LEU A 50 0.75 7.96 3.04
CA LEU A 50 2.11 7.43 2.99
C LEU A 50 2.88 7.59 4.31
N ALA A 51 2.38 8.41 5.25
CA ALA A 51 3.04 8.64 6.52
C ALA A 51 3.25 7.34 7.32
N ILE A 52 2.25 6.46 7.33
CA ILE A 52 2.31 5.17 8.04
C ILE A 52 3.03 4.06 7.25
N ARG A 53 3.61 4.42 6.10
CA ARG A 53 4.41 3.53 5.24
C ARG A 53 5.89 3.91 5.26
N ILE A 54 6.27 4.85 6.12
CA ILE A 54 7.65 5.26 6.37
C ILE A 54 7.83 5.23 7.90
N PRO A 55 8.14 4.06 8.50
CA PRO A 55 8.35 3.99 9.93
C PRO A 55 9.48 4.94 10.36
N GLY A 56 9.18 5.83 11.30
CA GLY A 56 10.09 6.86 11.80
C GLY A 56 9.92 8.22 11.12
N GLU A 57 11.02 8.93 10.90
CA GLU A 57 10.98 10.32 10.39
C GLU A 57 10.54 10.38 8.92
N ILE A 58 9.55 11.24 8.65
CA ILE A 58 8.99 11.48 7.33
C ILE A 58 9.66 12.72 6.72
N THR A 59 10.29 12.55 5.56
CA THR A 59 10.91 13.64 4.79
C THR A 59 10.38 13.65 3.36
N GLU A 60 10.49 14.79 2.67
CA GLU A 60 10.07 14.90 1.27
C GLU A 60 10.83 13.93 0.34
N GLU A 61 12.12 13.74 0.60
CA GLU A 61 12.96 12.76 -0.11
C GLU A 61 12.43 11.34 0.06
N LYS A 62 12.19 10.90 1.30
CA LYS A 62 11.64 9.56 1.57
C LYS A 62 10.27 9.36 0.95
N LEU A 63 9.42 10.40 0.96
CA LEU A 63 8.13 10.37 0.29
C LEU A 63 8.28 10.23 -1.23
N ALA A 64 9.25 10.90 -1.85
CA ALA A 64 9.51 10.78 -3.28
C ALA A 64 9.96 9.36 -3.66
N ILE A 65 10.89 8.78 -2.90
CA ILE A 65 11.36 7.39 -3.06
C ILE A 65 10.18 6.42 -2.94
N LEU A 66 9.39 6.54 -1.86
CA LEU A 66 8.28 5.63 -1.62
C LEU A 66 7.20 5.73 -2.70
N ARG A 67 6.84 6.94 -3.16
CA ARG A 67 5.86 7.12 -4.25
C ARG A 67 6.29 6.40 -5.52
N GLN A 68 7.56 6.46 -5.88
CA GLN A 68 8.08 5.78 -7.07
C GLN A 68 8.04 4.25 -6.91
N ALA A 69 8.47 3.73 -5.76
CA ALA A 69 8.43 2.30 -5.47
C ALA A 69 7.00 1.74 -5.46
N ASP A 70 6.06 2.45 -4.81
CA ASP A 70 4.64 2.08 -4.74
C ASP A 70 3.99 2.09 -6.13
N LEU A 71 4.31 3.09 -6.96
CA LEU A 71 3.83 3.18 -8.34
C LEU A 71 4.28 1.97 -9.18
N ILE A 72 5.59 1.66 -9.17
CA ILE A 72 6.13 0.50 -9.92
C ILE A 72 5.45 -0.79 -9.46
N TYR A 73 5.31 -0.98 -8.15
CA TYR A 73 4.71 -2.19 -7.60
C TYR A 73 3.24 -2.36 -8.01
N LEU A 74 2.45 -1.29 -7.89
CA LEU A 74 1.03 -1.33 -8.27
C LEU A 74 0.85 -1.49 -9.78
N ASP A 75 1.72 -0.89 -10.60
CA ASP A 75 1.66 -1.04 -12.05
C ASP A 75 2.02 -2.47 -12.50
N GLU A 76 3.01 -3.11 -11.86
CA GLU A 76 3.33 -4.52 -12.09
C GLU A 76 2.18 -5.45 -11.70
N ILE A 77 1.52 -5.18 -10.56
CA ILE A 77 0.33 -5.93 -10.13
C ILE A 77 -0.80 -5.81 -11.16
N ARG A 78 -1.05 -4.60 -11.66
CA ARG A 78 -2.08 -4.35 -12.70
C ARG A 78 -1.73 -5.01 -14.03
N ALA A 79 -0.48 -4.88 -14.46
CA ALA A 79 0.00 -5.49 -15.71
C ALA A 79 -0.09 -7.03 -15.67
N ALA A 80 0.06 -7.62 -14.48
CA ALA A 80 -0.12 -9.05 -14.27
C ALA A 80 -1.59 -9.49 -14.09
N GLY A 81 -2.55 -8.55 -14.08
CA GLY A 81 -3.97 -8.85 -13.87
C GLY A 81 -4.31 -9.31 -12.45
N LEU A 82 -3.45 -9.03 -11.46
CA LEU A 82 -3.58 -9.51 -10.08
C LEU A 82 -4.30 -8.52 -9.16
N TYR A 83 -4.54 -7.29 -9.63
CA TYR A 83 -5.02 -6.19 -8.77
C TYR A 83 -6.32 -6.52 -8.03
N ASP A 84 -7.28 -7.11 -8.73
CA ASP A 84 -8.61 -7.43 -8.18
C ASP A 84 -8.61 -8.70 -7.31
N ALA A 85 -7.57 -9.52 -7.41
CA ALA A 85 -7.37 -10.69 -6.54
C ALA A 85 -6.74 -10.33 -5.19
N ILE A 86 -6.23 -9.10 -5.05
CA ILE A 86 -5.55 -8.62 -3.85
C ILE A 86 -6.48 -7.64 -3.13
N TRP A 87 -6.59 -7.79 -1.80
CA TRP A 87 -7.37 -6.86 -0.98
C TRP A 87 -6.69 -5.49 -0.90
N GLN A 88 -5.39 -5.51 -0.60
CA GLN A 88 -4.57 -4.31 -0.51
C GLN A 88 -3.12 -4.67 -0.82
N ALA A 89 -2.45 -3.85 -1.64
CA ALA A 89 -1.01 -3.91 -1.88
C ALA A 89 -0.37 -2.53 -1.78
N PHE A 90 0.87 -2.48 -1.27
CA PHE A 90 1.67 -1.27 -1.17
C PHE A 90 3.15 -1.55 -0.86
N ALA A 91 3.98 -0.54 -1.09
CA ALA A 91 5.36 -0.49 -0.61
C ALA A 91 5.48 0.22 0.75
N VAL A 92 6.52 -0.13 1.51
CA VAL A 92 6.94 0.50 2.77
C VAL A 92 8.43 0.79 2.67
N LEU A 93 8.87 1.98 3.09
CA LEU A 93 10.29 2.36 3.09
C LEU A 93 10.86 2.24 4.50
N LEU A 94 11.74 1.28 4.73
CA LEU A 94 12.24 0.99 6.07
C LEU A 94 13.32 1.99 6.50
N PRO A 95 13.39 2.33 7.81
CA PRO A 95 14.43 3.21 8.37
C PRO A 95 15.77 2.48 8.56
N VAL A 96 16.06 1.49 7.71
CA VAL A 96 17.33 0.76 7.69
C VAL A 96 17.99 0.92 6.33
N ARG A 97 19.31 1.08 6.36
CA ARG A 97 20.14 1.16 5.16
C ARG A 97 21.04 -0.06 5.05
N THR A 98 21.24 -0.54 3.82
CA THR A 98 22.05 -1.73 3.58
C THR A 98 23.10 -1.47 2.51
N VAL A 99 24.16 -2.26 2.53
CA VAL A 99 25.16 -2.22 1.46
C VAL A 99 24.59 -2.91 0.22
N GLY A 100 24.72 -2.25 -0.92
CA GLY A 100 24.44 -2.77 -2.26
C GLY A 100 25.65 -2.61 -3.17
N VAL A 101 25.62 -3.26 -4.32
CA VAL A 101 26.59 -3.08 -5.40
C VAL A 101 25.81 -2.66 -6.63
N MET A 102 26.05 -1.45 -7.13
CA MET A 102 25.39 -0.88 -8.29
C MET A 102 26.47 -0.36 -9.24
N GLY A 103 26.59 -0.98 -10.42
CA GLY A 103 27.74 -0.75 -11.31
C GLY A 103 29.05 -1.15 -10.62
N ASP A 104 30.05 -0.26 -10.68
CA ASP A 104 31.38 -0.47 -10.08
C ASP A 104 31.48 0.01 -8.62
N GLY A 105 30.40 0.57 -8.07
CA GLY A 105 30.37 1.21 -6.76
C GLY A 105 29.56 0.46 -5.70
N ARG A 106 29.91 0.66 -4.43
CA ARG A 106 29.07 0.27 -3.29
C ARG A 106 28.06 1.36 -3.00
N THR A 107 26.81 1.00 -2.78
CA THR A 107 25.75 1.92 -2.34
C THR A 107 25.35 1.64 -0.89
N TYR A 108 24.80 2.66 -0.24
CA TYR A 108 24.24 2.55 1.10
C TYR A 108 22.85 3.18 1.14
N ASP A 109 21.87 2.41 0.66
CA ASP A 109 20.50 2.86 0.38
C ASP A 109 19.47 2.09 1.22
N HIS A 110 18.21 2.52 1.12
CA HIS A 110 17.11 2.00 1.92
C HIS A 110 16.65 0.60 1.49
N VAL A 111 16.02 -0.09 2.44
CA VAL A 111 15.26 -1.31 2.17
C VAL A 111 13.80 -0.95 1.91
N CYS A 112 13.23 -1.49 0.83
CA CYS A 112 11.81 -1.41 0.53
C CYS A 112 11.12 -2.73 0.86
N ALA A 113 10.10 -2.70 1.70
CA ALA A 113 9.24 -3.86 1.94
C ALA A 113 7.99 -3.77 1.06
N LEU A 114 7.68 -4.86 0.39
CA LEU A 114 6.46 -5.04 -0.37
C LEU A 114 5.44 -5.77 0.49
N ARG A 115 4.21 -5.26 0.52
CA ARG A 115 3.08 -5.86 1.22
C ARG A 115 1.96 -6.10 0.23
N ALA A 116 1.39 -7.31 0.24
CA ALA A 116 0.09 -7.58 -0.36
C ALA A 116 -0.64 -8.60 0.49
N VAL A 117 -1.94 -8.43 0.64
CA VAL A 117 -2.77 -9.33 1.44
C VAL A 117 -4.07 -9.68 0.74
N THR A 118 -4.57 -10.88 1.02
CA THR A 118 -5.96 -11.27 0.78
C THR A 118 -6.74 -11.19 2.08
N SER A 119 -7.96 -10.68 2.02
CA SER A 119 -8.85 -10.56 3.19
C SER A 119 -10.31 -10.50 2.73
N VAL A 120 -11.22 -10.93 3.60
CA VAL A 120 -12.67 -10.82 3.37
C VAL A 120 -13.21 -9.52 3.96
N ASP A 121 -12.76 -9.16 5.16
CA ASP A 121 -13.34 -8.08 5.98
C ASP A 121 -12.28 -7.16 6.64
N GLY A 122 -11.00 -7.40 6.39
CA GLY A 122 -9.88 -6.69 7.00
C GLY A 122 -9.60 -7.08 8.45
N MET A 123 -10.36 -7.98 9.08
CA MET A 123 -10.13 -8.45 10.45
C MET A 123 -9.03 -9.52 10.48
N THR A 124 -9.05 -10.45 9.53
CA THR A 124 -7.97 -11.40 9.25
C THR A 124 -7.43 -11.18 7.86
N ALA A 125 -6.14 -11.43 7.65
CA ALA A 125 -5.54 -11.28 6.33
C ALA A 125 -4.35 -12.21 6.17
N ASP A 126 -4.24 -12.84 5.01
CA ASP A 126 -3.09 -13.66 4.63
C ASP A 126 -2.20 -12.92 3.64
N SER A 127 -0.89 -13.12 3.71
CA SER A 127 0.02 -12.58 2.71
C SER A 127 -0.33 -13.14 1.34
N TYR A 128 -0.43 -12.29 0.32
CA TYR A 128 -0.73 -12.76 -1.03
C TYR A 128 0.39 -13.67 -1.54
N PRO A 129 0.09 -14.89 -2.02
CA PRO A 129 1.12 -15.86 -2.41
C PRO A 129 1.63 -15.56 -3.83
N PHE A 130 2.39 -14.48 -4.00
CA PHE A 130 3.02 -14.19 -5.29
C PHE A 130 3.97 -15.31 -5.70
N GLU A 131 3.96 -15.64 -6.99
CA GLU A 131 5.04 -16.40 -7.60
C GLU A 131 6.38 -15.66 -7.40
N HIS A 132 7.43 -16.39 -7.00
CA HIS A 132 8.73 -15.79 -6.75
C HIS A 132 9.29 -15.06 -7.98
N ALA A 133 8.96 -15.54 -9.19
CA ALA A 133 9.33 -14.88 -10.44
C ALA A 133 8.72 -13.47 -10.58
N PHE A 134 7.48 -13.27 -10.10
CA PHE A 134 6.86 -11.95 -10.07
C PHE A 134 7.62 -11.02 -9.11
N LEU A 135 7.87 -11.48 -7.88
CA LEU A 135 8.60 -10.72 -6.87
C LEU A 135 10.00 -10.32 -7.34
N ALA A 136 10.74 -11.24 -7.97
CA ALA A 136 12.07 -10.99 -8.51
C ALA A 136 12.06 -9.90 -9.61
N ARG A 137 11.05 -9.92 -10.50
CA ARG A 137 10.88 -8.91 -11.54
C ARG A 137 10.59 -7.54 -10.95
N VAL A 138 9.62 -7.46 -10.02
CA VAL A 138 9.26 -6.22 -9.32
C VAL A 138 10.47 -5.64 -8.58
N ALA A 139 11.18 -6.48 -7.82
CA ALA A 139 12.36 -6.07 -7.07
C ALA A 139 13.45 -5.50 -8.00
N THR A 140 13.69 -6.16 -9.14
CA THR A 140 14.67 -5.70 -10.15
C THR A 140 14.29 -4.34 -10.70
N ARG A 141 13.00 -4.12 -11.05
CA ARG A 141 12.52 -2.81 -11.52
C ARG A 141 12.68 -1.73 -10.47
N ILE A 142 12.26 -1.97 -9.23
CA ILE A 142 12.39 -1.00 -8.13
C ILE A 142 13.86 -0.62 -7.92
N ILE A 143 14.78 -1.59 -7.85
CA ILE A 143 16.21 -1.33 -7.61
C ILE A 143 16.85 -0.53 -8.77
N ASN A 144 16.44 -0.80 -10.01
CA ASN A 144 17.02 -0.15 -11.19
C ASN A 144 16.42 1.25 -11.45
N GLU A 145 15.14 1.45 -11.16
CA GLU A 145 14.41 2.67 -11.51
C GLU A 145 14.33 3.67 -10.34
N VAL A 146 14.39 3.22 -9.09
CA VAL A 146 14.23 4.07 -7.89
C VAL A 146 15.57 4.30 -7.19
N LYS A 147 16.13 5.50 -7.37
CA LYS A 147 17.31 5.94 -6.63
C LYS A 147 17.00 5.99 -5.13
N GLY A 148 17.88 5.42 -4.31
CA GLY A 148 17.71 5.37 -2.85
C GLY A 148 17.13 4.06 -2.32
N ILE A 149 16.89 3.05 -3.18
CA ILE A 149 16.59 1.67 -2.77
C ILE A 149 17.61 0.72 -3.40
N ASN A 150 18.21 -0.15 -2.59
CA ASN A 150 19.11 -1.21 -3.08
C ASN A 150 18.74 -2.61 -2.61
N ARG A 151 17.64 -2.73 -1.86
CA ARG A 151 17.16 -4.00 -1.35
C ARG A 151 15.64 -3.98 -1.27
N VAL A 152 15.03 -5.07 -1.70
CA VAL A 152 13.59 -5.27 -1.64
C VAL A 152 13.30 -6.56 -0.86
N VAL A 153 12.31 -6.53 0.02
CA VAL A 153 11.82 -7.68 0.78
C VAL A 153 10.31 -7.82 0.61
N TYR A 154 9.75 -8.99 0.90
CA TYR A 154 8.31 -9.23 0.87
C TYR A 154 7.82 -9.67 2.25
N ASP A 155 6.72 -9.08 2.72
CA ASP A 155 6.12 -9.42 4.02
C ASP A 155 5.16 -10.61 3.90
N VAL A 156 5.62 -11.75 4.45
CA VAL A 156 4.90 -13.03 4.50
C VAL A 156 4.11 -13.25 5.80
N THR A 157 3.94 -12.20 6.63
CA THR A 157 3.27 -12.31 7.93
C THR A 157 1.76 -12.17 7.79
N SER A 158 0.98 -13.13 8.27
CA SER A 158 -0.49 -12.98 8.35
C SER A 158 -0.92 -12.03 9.47
N LYS A 159 -2.16 -11.53 9.36
CA LYS A 159 -2.90 -10.86 10.43
C LYS A 159 -3.93 -11.84 11.00
N PRO A 160 -3.80 -12.28 12.26
CA PRO A 160 -2.68 -12.10 13.21
C PRO A 160 -1.44 -12.97 12.86
N PRO A 161 -0.23 -12.71 13.45
CA PRO A 161 0.07 -11.75 14.53
C PRO A 161 0.39 -10.33 14.04
N GLY A 162 0.64 -10.15 12.75
CA GLY A 162 0.94 -8.83 12.18
C GLY A 162 -0.32 -7.99 11.97
N THR A 163 -0.10 -6.78 11.46
CA THR A 163 -1.13 -5.91 10.91
C THR A 163 -1.00 -5.84 9.38
N ILE A 164 -1.96 -5.19 8.72
CA ILE A 164 -1.81 -4.92 7.28
C ILE A 164 -0.73 -3.85 7.08
N GLU A 165 -0.88 -2.71 7.75
CA GLU A 165 0.07 -1.58 7.75
C GLU A 165 1.27 -1.84 8.69
N TRP A 166 2.35 -1.09 8.49
CA TRP A 166 3.64 -1.27 9.19
C TRP A 166 4.00 -0.16 10.20
N GLU A 167 3.21 0.93 10.24
CA GLU A 167 3.28 2.11 11.15
C GLU A 167 4.65 2.47 11.76
#